data_AF-W7Y0M9-F1
#
_entry.id   AF-W7Y0M9-F1
#
_cell.length_a   1.000
_cell.length_b   1.000
_cell.length_c   1.000
_cell.angle_alpha   90.00
_cell.angle_beta   90.00
_cell.angle_gamma   90.00
#
_symmetry.space_group_name_H-M   'P 1'
#
loop_
_entity.id
_entity.type
_entity.pdbx_description
1 polymer ?
#
loop_
_entity_poly.entity_id
_entity_poly.type
_entity_poly.pdbx_seq_one_letter_code
_entity_poly.pdbx_strand_id
1 'polypeptide(L)' 'MSKIKTKHFQYTGVDDFDKAIDLQINDFIDDNNVGPDNVVDIKYSAHSSQEVNTYSALLVYIEK' A
#
# COMPACT_ATOMS: atom_id res chain seq x y z
N MET A 1 16.68 2.15 17.90
CA MET A 1 15.50 1.27 17.97
C MET A 1 14.79 1.40 16.63
N SER A 2 14.86 0.38 15.79
CA SER A 2 14.14 0.34 14.51
C SER A 2 12.65 0.48 14.77
N LYS A 3 12.01 1.53 14.25
CA LYS A 3 10.58 1.76 14.42
C LYS A 3 9.84 1.10 13.27
N ILE A 4 8.95 0.17 13.60
CA ILE A 4 8.03 -0.39 12.62
C ILE A 4 6.98 0.68 12.34
N LYS A 5 6.85 1.04 11.07
CA LYS A 5 5.83 1.94 10.55
C LYS A 5 4.89 1.19 9.64
N THR A 6 3.67 1.71 9.57
CA THR A 6 2.64 1.19 8.68
C THR A 6 2.08 2.34 7.85
N LYS A 7 1.85 2.07 6.56
CA LYS A 7 1.20 3.00 5.64
C LYS A 7 0.01 2.29 5.02
N HIS A 8 -1.18 2.85 5.24
CA HIS A 8 -2.41 2.36 4.66
C HIS A 8 -2.72 3.13 3.38
N PHE A 9 -2.98 2.41 2.31
CA PHE A 9 -3.42 2.90 1.01
C PHE A 9 -4.85 2.42 0.80
N GLN A 10 -5.70 3.30 0.30
CA GLN A 10 -7.08 2.97 -0.04
C GLN A 10 -7.40 3.59 -1.39
N TYR A 11 -8.00 2.79 -2.25
CA TYR A 11 -8.50 3.20 -3.54
C TYR A 11 -9.93 2.71 -3.71
N THR A 12 -10.80 3.60 -4.19
CA THR A 12 -12.19 3.31 -4.47
C THR A 12 -12.46 3.77 -5.90
N GLY A 13 -12.80 2.84 -6.80
CA GLY A 13 -12.98 3.14 -8.21
C GLY A 13 -13.46 1.95 -9.04
N VAL A 14 -13.76 2.21 -10.31
CA VAL A 14 -14.46 1.26 -11.22
C VAL A 14 -13.62 0.71 -12.38
N ASP A 15 -12.47 1.31 -12.74
CA ASP A 15 -11.82 1.08 -14.05
C ASP A 15 -10.45 0.37 -14.02
N ASP A 16 -9.43 0.85 -13.28
CA ASP A 16 -8.08 0.23 -13.24
C ASP A 16 -7.51 0.21 -11.80
N PHE A 17 -7.92 -0.78 -11.01
CA PHE A 17 -7.70 -0.88 -9.55
C PHE A 17 -6.31 -1.40 -9.15
N ASP A 18 -5.78 -2.38 -9.89
CA ASP A 18 -4.50 -3.04 -9.55
C ASP A 18 -3.31 -2.07 -9.69
N LYS A 19 -3.31 -1.29 -10.77
CA LYS A 19 -2.25 -0.32 -11.06
C LYS A 19 -2.24 0.87 -10.10
N ALA A 20 -3.41 1.33 -9.65
CA ALA A 20 -3.50 2.54 -8.84
C ALA A 20 -2.84 2.35 -7.46
N ILE A 21 -3.16 1.26 -6.78
CA ILE A 21 -2.55 0.92 -5.48
C ILE A 21 -1.05 0.67 -5.64
N ASP A 22 -0.63 -0.09 -6.65
CA ASP A 22 0.79 -0.38 -6.89
C ASP A 22 1.60 0.90 -7.16
N LEU A 23 1.07 1.82 -7.98
CA LEU A 23 1.72 3.10 -8.25
C LEU A 23 1.86 3.93 -6.97
N GLN A 24 0.82 3.98 -6.13
CA GLN A 24 0.88 4.71 -4.85
C GLN A 24 1.90 4.11 -3.88
N ILE A 25 2.02 2.78 -3.84
CA ILE A 25 3.01 2.09 -3.00
C ILE A 25 4.42 2.38 -3.52
N ASN A 26 4.64 2.26 -4.82
CA ASN A 26 5.94 2.51 -5.44
C ASN A 26 6.39 3.97 -5.26
N ASP A 27 5.49 4.93 -5.47
CA ASP A 27 5.75 6.36 -5.24
C ASP A 27 6.12 6.64 -3.77
N PHE A 28 5.39 6.04 -2.83
CA PHE A 28 5.70 6.16 -1.41
C PHE A 28 7.07 5.56 -1.05
N ILE A 29 7.38 4.39 -1.61
CA ILE A 29 8.66 3.70 -1.38
C ILE A 29 9.83 4.54 -1.92
N ASP A 30 9.68 5.12 -3.11
CA ASP A 30 10.69 5.99 -3.73
C ASP A 30 10.90 7.28 -2.92
N ASP A 31 9.81 8.00 -2.62
CA ASP A 31 9.83 9.25 -1.85
C ASP A 31 10.46 9.06 -0.45
N ASN A 32 10.17 7.93 0.20
CA ASN A 32 10.63 7.65 1.56
C ASN A 32 11.94 6.83 1.58
N ASN A 33 12.55 6.55 0.42
CA ASN A 33 13.77 5.75 0.29
C ASN A 33 13.67 4.40 1.06
N VAL A 34 12.49 3.78 1.02
CA VAL A 34 12.24 2.51 1.71
C VAL A 34 12.87 1.39 0.89
N GLY A 35 14.13 1.06 1.19
CA GLY A 35 14.79 -0.07 0.54
C GLY A 35 14.02 -1.39 0.70
N PRO A 36 14.20 -2.37 -0.20
CA PRO A 36 13.54 -3.67 -0.12
C PRO A 36 13.83 -4.40 1.19
N ASP A 37 15.02 -4.24 1.77
CA ASP A 37 15.40 -4.77 3.08
C ASP A 37 14.61 -4.16 4.26
N ASN A 38 14.00 -2.98 4.06
CA ASN A 38 13.19 -2.31 5.07
C ASN A 38 11.71 -2.72 4.97
N VAL A 39 11.27 -3.33 3.87
CA VAL A 39 9.89 -3.80 3.69
C VAL A 39 9.71 -5.09 4.47
N VAL A 40 8.78 -5.08 5.43
CA VAL A 40 8.48 -6.25 6.26
C VAL A 40 7.39 -7.09 5.61
N ASP A 41 6.30 -6.45 5.21
CA ASP A 41 5.12 -7.12 4.68
C ASP A 41 4.23 -6.13 3.89
N ILE A 42 3.52 -6.63 2.89
CA ILE A 42 2.50 -5.86 2.17
C ILE A 42 1.21 -6.67 2.13
N LYS A 43 0.16 -6.16 2.78
CA LYS A 43 -1.15 -6.82 2.82
C LYS A 43 -2.13 -6.13 1.91
N TYR A 44 -2.59 -6.85 0.91
CA TYR A 44 -3.67 -6.40 0.04
C TYR A 44 -5.01 -6.90 0.58
N SER A 45 -6.04 -6.07 0.47
CA SER A 45 -7.41 -6.41 0.84
C SER A 45 -8.35 -5.75 -0.15
N ALA A 46 -9.28 -6.53 -0.67
CA ALA A 46 -10.30 -6.05 -1.59
C ALA A 46 -11.66 -6.31 -0.96
N HIS A 47 -12.48 -5.27 -0.88
CA HIS A 47 -13.84 -5.34 -0.39
C HIS A 47 -14.78 -4.79 -1.45
N SER A 48 -15.66 -5.64 -1.96
CA SER A 48 -16.74 -5.22 -2.86
C SER A 48 -18.02 -5.05 -2.06
N SER A 49 -18.67 -3.89 -2.14
CA SER A 49 -19.99 -3.67 -1.54
C SER A 49 -20.84 -2.81 -2.45
N GLN A 50 -22.02 -3.34 -2.80
CA GLN A 50 -23.03 -2.64 -3.62
C GLN A 50 -22.42 -2.01 -4.88
N GLU A 51 -21.75 -2.82 -5.71
CA GLU A 51 -21.15 -2.41 -6.99
C GLU A 51 -19.95 -1.46 -6.89
N VAL A 52 -19.56 -1.05 -5.67
CA VAL A 52 -18.35 -0.28 -5.41
C VAL A 52 -17.25 -1.21 -4.90
N ASN A 53 -16.16 -1.30 -5.65
CA ASN A 53 -14.97 -2.02 -5.23
C ASN A 53 -14.04 -1.07 -4.46
N THR A 54 -13.77 -1.41 -3.21
CA THR A 54 -12.77 -0.74 -2.38
C THR A 54 -11.57 -1.65 -2.25
N TYR A 55 -10.41 -1.17 -2.69
CA TYR A 55 -9.15 -1.84 -2.52
C TYR A 55 -8.33 -1.11 -1.48
N SER A 56 -7.66 -1.89 -0.64
CA SER A 56 -6.85 -1.42 0.45
C SER A 56 -5.52 -2.16 0.40
N ALA A 57 -4.43 -1.44 0.67
CA ALA A 57 -3.13 -2.05 0.89
C ALA A 57 -2.51 -1.51 2.18
N LEU A 58 -1.89 -2.38 2.95
CA LEU A 58 -1.15 -2.02 4.15
C LEU A 58 0.32 -2.39 3.95
N LEU A 59 1.16 -1.38 3.77
CA LEU A 59 2.61 -1.52 3.75
C LEU A 59 3.13 -1.47 5.18
N VAL A 60 3.87 -2.49 5.59
CA VAL A 60 4.58 -2.57 6.86
C VAL A 60 6.07 -2.48 6.55
N TYR A 61 6.74 -1.47 7.12
CA TYR A 61 8.16 -1.24 6.87
C TYR A 61 8.90 -0.77 8.12
N ILE A 62 10.22 -0.89 8.11
CA ILE A 62 11.10 -0.43 9.17
C ILE A 62 11.71 0.90 8.74
N GLU A 63 11.45 1.96 9.51
CA GLU A 63 12.17 3.22 9.35
C GLU A 63 13.58 3.10 9.96
N LYS A 64 14.59 3.50 9.18
CA LYS A 64 16.00 3.55 9.62
C LYS A 64 16.28 4.75 10.52
#